data_AF-A0A3A8PZ39-F1
#
_entry.id   AF-A0A3A8PZ39-F1
#
_cell.length_a   1.000
_cell.length_b   1.000
_cell.length_c   1.000
_cell.angle_alpha   90.00
_cell.angle_beta   90.00
_cell.angle_gamma   90.00
#
_symmetry.space_group_name_H-M   'P 1'
#
loop_
_entity.id
_entity.type
_entity.pdbx_description
1 polymer ?
#
loop_
_entity_poly.entity_id
_entity_poly.type
_entity_poly.pdbx_seq_one_letter_code
_entity_poly.pdbx_strand_id
1 'polypeptide(L)'
;MPQPTIGILAGMGPRSTAPFIELVLTECQRQYGATNDIDFPKMMICSLPAPFYPDRPTDHAAMEATLREGLQDVARTGADFIAIPCNTAHVYHSSLATSIDVPLLNMVRLTVDSLPDTSRSIALIAARPTVESGIYQEGLRRMGKRVVDLDWQGQVDQLIGSTRGSRDAAVFRSGWASLVERAALAGADTMLIACMDLSAIKVHLDTELQVLDAGECLAREIVGRWLSLRAHDAGLAVFHERRRGRFKVTTDPKQLDAQSIHASLTRSYWAEGISKDLVARSLQRSLCFGLFDEDRQVGFARVITDHATFAYLCDVYVLEEYHGQGLGTWLVEAVAEHPSLAKVRRFVLATRDAHGLYAKFGFTPLQAPDRFMEIFRPQVYKSKG
;
A
#
# COMPACT_ATOMS: atom_id res chain seq x y z
N MET A 1 -6.32 16.53 6.37
CA MET A 1 -4.94 16.00 6.20
C MET A 1 -4.68 15.83 4.70
N PRO A 2 -3.44 15.87 4.22
CA PRO A 2 -3.19 15.59 2.81
C PRO A 2 -3.67 14.17 2.49
N GLN A 3 -4.44 14.04 1.41
CA GLN A 3 -4.87 12.75 0.89
C GLN A 3 -3.62 11.94 0.46
N PRO A 4 -3.60 10.60 0.61
CA PRO A 4 -2.52 9.80 0.06
C PRO A 4 -2.35 10.10 -1.44
N THR A 5 -1.11 10.26 -1.89
CA THR A 5 -0.76 10.58 -3.26
C THR A 5 -0.33 9.33 -4.00
N ILE A 6 -0.97 9.06 -5.15
CA ILE A 6 -0.64 7.93 -6.01
C ILE A 6 0.45 8.36 -7.00
N GLY A 7 1.55 7.62 -7.09
CA GLY A 7 2.54 7.77 -8.15
C GLY A 7 2.27 6.82 -9.31
N ILE A 8 2.31 7.31 -10.55
CA ILE A 8 2.16 6.49 -11.75
C ILE A 8 3.30 6.81 -12.71
N LEU A 9 4.21 5.84 -12.90
CA LEU A 9 5.21 5.90 -13.95
C LEU A 9 4.66 5.21 -15.20
N ALA A 10 4.10 6.00 -16.12
CA ALA A 10 3.52 5.55 -17.38
C ALA A 10 4.42 5.94 -18.57
N GLY A 11 3.89 5.92 -19.80
CA GLY A 11 4.63 6.36 -21.00
C GLY A 11 5.40 5.27 -21.75
N MET A 12 5.49 4.04 -21.22
CA MET A 12 6.02 2.86 -21.94
C MET A 12 5.07 2.30 -23.02
N GLY A 13 3.96 3.00 -23.22
CA GLY A 13 3.25 3.18 -24.47
C GLY A 13 2.51 4.50 -24.31
N PRO A 14 2.97 5.65 -24.85
CA PRO A 14 2.39 6.95 -24.50
C PRO A 14 0.88 7.05 -24.73
N ARG A 15 0.37 6.33 -25.74
CA ARG A 15 -1.07 6.25 -26.05
C ARG A 15 -1.88 5.42 -25.05
N SER A 16 -1.22 4.55 -24.28
CA SER A 16 -1.87 3.68 -23.29
C SER A 16 -2.01 4.36 -21.92
N THR A 17 -1.28 5.46 -21.68
CA THR A 17 -1.34 6.22 -20.42
C THR A 17 -2.75 6.70 -20.10
N ALA A 18 -3.38 7.47 -20.99
CA ALA A 18 -4.72 8.02 -20.72
C ALA A 18 -5.79 6.92 -20.50
N PRO A 19 -5.88 5.87 -21.35
CA PRO A 19 -6.76 4.73 -21.08
C PRO A 19 -6.51 4.04 -19.72
N PHE A 20 -5.27 3.94 -19.26
CA PHE A 20 -5.00 3.41 -17.93
C PHE A 20 -5.54 4.31 -16.82
N ILE A 21 -5.41 5.63 -16.97
CA ILE A 21 -5.99 6.57 -15.99
C ILE A 21 -7.51 6.42 -15.95
N GLU A 22 -8.18 6.25 -17.09
CA GLU A 22 -9.62 5.96 -17.13
C GLU A 22 -9.99 4.69 -16.34
N LEU A 23 -9.17 3.64 -16.38
CA LEU A 23 -9.39 2.45 -15.55
C LEU A 23 -9.30 2.77 -14.05
N VAL A 24 -8.34 3.59 -13.63
CA VAL A 24 -8.20 4.02 -12.23
C VAL A 24 -9.41 4.85 -11.79
N LEU A 25 -9.90 5.77 -12.64
CA LEU A 25 -11.10 6.57 -12.36
C LEU A 25 -12.36 5.69 -12.27
N THR A 26 -12.50 4.74 -13.20
CA THR A 26 -13.58 3.75 -13.18
C THR A 26 -13.58 2.95 -11.87
N GLU A 27 -12.41 2.53 -11.40
CA GLU A 27 -12.26 1.82 -10.13
C GLU A 27 -12.57 2.72 -8.92
N CYS A 28 -12.29 4.02 -8.97
CA CYS A 28 -12.70 4.96 -7.93
C CYS A 28 -14.23 5.02 -7.80
N GLN A 29 -14.92 5.11 -8.94
CA GLN A 29 -16.38 5.09 -8.99
C GLN A 29 -16.93 3.75 -8.51
N ARG A 30 -16.34 2.63 -8.96
CA ARG A 30 -16.79 1.27 -8.64
C ARG A 30 -16.60 0.91 -7.16
N GLN A 31 -15.46 1.27 -6.56
CA GLN A 31 -15.11 0.81 -5.21
C GLN A 31 -15.69 1.67 -4.10
N TYR A 32 -15.83 2.98 -4.30
CA TYR A 32 -16.32 3.88 -3.25
C TYR A 32 -17.29 4.96 -3.74
N GLY A 33 -17.77 4.88 -4.98
CA GLY A 33 -18.82 5.77 -5.48
C GLY A 33 -18.38 7.21 -5.70
N ALA A 34 -17.13 7.44 -6.10
CA ALA A 34 -16.64 8.79 -6.44
C ALA A 34 -17.58 9.48 -7.46
N THR A 35 -18.00 10.71 -7.17
CA THR A 35 -18.92 11.47 -8.04
C THR A 35 -18.46 12.89 -8.31
N ASN A 36 -17.85 13.54 -7.32
CA ASN A 36 -17.34 14.90 -7.41
C ASN A 36 -15.84 14.86 -7.66
N ASP A 37 -15.28 15.91 -8.27
CA ASP A 37 -13.85 16.00 -8.57
C ASP A 37 -12.97 15.79 -7.33
N ILE A 38 -13.41 16.27 -6.16
CA ILE A 38 -12.70 16.14 -4.88
C ILE A 38 -12.67 14.70 -4.34
N ASP A 39 -13.54 13.82 -4.83
CA ASP A 39 -13.60 12.43 -4.40
C ASP A 39 -12.45 11.61 -4.98
N PHE A 40 -11.88 12.04 -6.12
CA PHE A 40 -10.80 11.35 -6.82
C PHE A 40 -9.44 11.60 -6.16
N PRO A 41 -8.51 10.63 -6.23
CA PRO A 41 -7.21 10.75 -5.59
C PRO A 41 -6.31 11.76 -6.30
N LYS A 42 -5.46 12.45 -5.53
CA LYS A 42 -4.29 13.13 -6.09
C LYS A 42 -3.34 12.10 -6.73
N MET A 43 -3.01 12.31 -8.00
CA MET A 43 -2.10 11.44 -8.77
C MET A 43 -0.93 12.23 -9.35
N MET A 44 0.28 11.70 -9.23
CA MET A 44 1.49 12.21 -9.86
C MET A 44 1.88 11.27 -11.01
N ILE A 45 1.62 11.70 -12.24
CA ILE A 45 1.79 10.88 -13.44
C ILE A 45 3.03 11.35 -14.20
N CYS A 46 4.03 10.48 -14.30
CA CYS A 46 5.17 10.68 -15.19
C CYS A 46 4.95 9.83 -16.45
N SER A 47 4.64 10.47 -17.58
CA SER A 47 4.57 9.79 -18.87
C SER A 47 5.96 9.73 -19.50
N LEU A 48 6.76 8.77 -19.07
CA LEU A 48 8.15 8.60 -19.50
C LEU A 48 8.26 7.78 -20.79
N PRO A 49 8.75 8.37 -21.90
CA PRO A 49 9.07 7.58 -23.08
C PRO A 49 10.30 6.71 -22.82
N ALA A 50 10.09 5.40 -22.79
CA ALA A 50 11.17 4.42 -22.58
C ALA A 50 11.82 4.02 -23.92
N PRO A 51 13.10 3.59 -23.93
CA PRO A 51 13.84 3.21 -25.13
C PRO A 51 13.42 1.82 -25.65
N PHE A 52 12.13 1.64 -25.93
CA PHE A 52 11.56 0.41 -26.48
C PHE A 52 11.28 0.54 -27.97
N TYR A 53 11.76 -0.42 -28.75
CA TYR A 53 11.68 -0.43 -30.20
C TYR A 53 11.23 -1.81 -30.67
N PRO A 54 10.08 -1.93 -31.37
CA PRO A 54 9.56 -3.23 -31.78
C PRO A 54 10.51 -4.04 -32.68
N ASP A 55 11.26 -3.35 -33.55
CA ASP A 55 12.04 -3.97 -34.62
C ASP A 55 13.50 -4.27 -34.23
N ARG A 56 13.87 -4.11 -32.96
CA ARG A 56 15.23 -4.40 -32.49
C ARG A 56 15.25 -4.95 -31.06
N PRO A 57 16.31 -5.70 -30.69
CA PRO A 57 16.47 -6.19 -29.33
C PRO A 57 16.40 -5.07 -28.29
N THR A 58 15.86 -5.40 -27.12
CA THR A 58 15.78 -4.45 -25.99
C THR A 58 17.16 -4.27 -25.38
N ASP A 59 17.62 -3.02 -25.29
CA ASP A 59 18.75 -2.68 -24.44
C ASP A 59 18.28 -2.67 -22.99
N HIS A 60 18.49 -3.78 -22.30
CA HIS A 60 18.05 -3.98 -20.92
C HIS A 60 18.68 -2.98 -19.95
N ALA A 61 19.96 -2.61 -20.15
CA ALA A 61 20.65 -1.68 -19.28
C ALA A 61 20.13 -0.26 -19.45
N ALA A 62 19.95 0.20 -20.69
CA ALA A 62 19.35 1.49 -20.97
C ALA A 62 17.89 1.57 -20.49
N MET A 63 17.11 0.51 -20.72
CA MET A 63 15.72 0.43 -20.26
C MET A 63 15.62 0.56 -18.75
N GLU A 64 16.40 -0.23 -17.99
CA GLU A 64 16.36 -0.19 -16.54
C GLU A 64 16.84 1.16 -15.98
N ALA A 65 17.88 1.76 -16.58
CA ALA A 65 18.37 3.08 -16.18
C ALA A 65 17.29 4.16 -16.38
N THR A 66 16.61 4.17 -17.53
CA THR A 66 15.52 5.10 -17.81
C THR A 66 14.36 4.91 -16.83
N LEU A 67 13.93 3.67 -16.58
CA LEU A 67 12.85 3.39 -15.63
C LEU A 67 13.21 3.82 -14.19
N ARG A 68 14.46 3.61 -13.78
CA ARG A 68 14.96 4.01 -12.47
C ARG A 68 14.91 5.53 -12.28
N GLU A 69 15.37 6.29 -13.29
CA GLU A 69 15.31 7.75 -13.28
C GLU A 69 13.86 8.25 -13.14
N GLY A 70 12.94 7.70 -13.95
CA GLY A 70 11.53 8.05 -13.87
C GLY A 70 10.88 7.70 -12.55
N LEU A 71 11.24 6.57 -11.94
CA LEU A 71 10.76 6.21 -10.61
C LEU A 71 11.24 7.20 -9.55
N GLN A 72 12.50 7.64 -9.64
CA GLN A 72 13.05 8.66 -8.73
C GLN A 72 12.37 10.02 -8.92
N ASP A 73 12.04 10.42 -10.15
CA ASP A 73 11.24 11.61 -10.42
C ASP A 73 9.86 11.52 -9.75
N VAL A 74 9.15 10.41 -9.93
CA VAL A 74 7.83 10.20 -9.30
C VAL A 74 7.95 10.16 -7.78
N ALA A 75 8.95 9.47 -7.23
CA ALA A 75 9.16 9.40 -5.78
C ALA A 75 9.41 10.79 -5.16
N ARG A 76 10.18 11.66 -5.84
CA ARG A 76 10.44 13.04 -5.41
C ARG A 76 9.19 13.92 -5.30
N THR A 77 8.07 13.51 -5.91
CA THR A 77 6.79 14.22 -5.77
C THR A 77 6.08 14.00 -4.43
N GLY A 78 6.58 13.06 -3.60
CA GLY A 78 5.96 12.66 -2.35
C GLY A 78 4.81 11.66 -2.53
N ALA A 79 4.87 10.81 -3.55
CA ALA A 79 3.94 9.70 -3.71
C ALA A 79 4.08 8.67 -2.57
N ASP A 80 2.97 8.20 -2.02
CA ASP A 80 2.95 7.21 -0.93
C ASP A 80 3.19 5.77 -1.42
N PHE A 81 2.90 5.53 -2.71
CA PHE A 81 3.24 4.31 -3.43
C PHE A 81 3.25 4.60 -4.93
N ILE A 82 3.93 3.75 -5.70
CA ILE A 82 4.08 3.89 -7.15
C ILE A 82 3.56 2.65 -7.88
N ALA A 83 2.92 2.87 -9.02
CA ALA A 83 2.53 1.84 -9.98
C ALA A 83 3.13 2.10 -11.37
N ILE A 84 3.39 1.03 -12.11
CA ILE A 84 3.87 1.08 -13.49
C ILE A 84 2.87 0.33 -14.38
N PRO A 85 2.03 1.00 -15.20
CA PRO A 85 1.13 0.32 -16.14
C PRO A 85 1.87 -0.20 -17.39
N CYS A 86 2.86 -1.06 -17.18
CA CYS A 86 3.62 -1.70 -18.25
C CYS A 86 4.13 -3.07 -17.79
N ASN A 87 3.63 -4.14 -18.41
CA ASN A 87 4.04 -5.51 -18.10
C ASN A 87 5.53 -5.75 -18.38
N THR A 88 6.04 -5.27 -19.52
CA THR A 88 7.47 -5.42 -19.87
C THR A 88 8.39 -4.74 -18.87
N ALA A 89 7.99 -3.61 -18.27
CA ALA A 89 8.81 -2.92 -17.27
C ALA A 89 9.00 -3.76 -15.99
N HIS A 90 8.11 -4.72 -15.73
CA HIS A 90 8.20 -5.58 -14.55
C HIS A 90 9.27 -6.67 -14.65
N VAL A 91 9.89 -6.85 -15.82
CA VAL A 91 11.13 -7.63 -15.94
C VAL A 91 12.21 -7.10 -15.00
N TYR A 92 12.22 -5.78 -14.76
CA TYR A 92 13.20 -5.10 -13.91
C TYR A 92 12.68 -4.80 -12.50
N HIS A 93 11.47 -5.27 -12.14
CA HIS A 93 10.77 -4.87 -10.90
C HIS A 93 11.64 -5.04 -9.65
N SER A 94 12.32 -6.19 -9.50
CA SER A 94 13.15 -6.48 -8.33
C SER A 94 14.25 -5.44 -8.12
N SER A 95 14.95 -5.05 -9.19
CA SER A 95 16.02 -4.03 -9.11
C SER A 95 15.43 -2.65 -8.87
N LEU A 96 14.37 -2.29 -9.61
CA LEU A 96 13.69 -1.01 -9.51
C LEU A 96 13.11 -0.76 -8.11
N ALA A 97 12.47 -1.77 -7.49
CA ALA A 97 11.90 -1.67 -6.16
C ALA A 97 12.95 -1.41 -5.07
N THR A 98 14.20 -1.85 -5.28
CA THR A 98 15.32 -1.57 -4.35
C THR A 98 15.97 -0.20 -4.57
N SER A 99 15.64 0.48 -5.67
CA SER A 99 16.26 1.76 -6.04
C SER A 99 15.56 3.00 -5.49
N ILE A 100 14.42 2.81 -4.80
CA ILE A 100 13.57 3.86 -4.22
C ILE A 100 13.07 3.41 -2.85
N ASP A 101 12.82 4.36 -1.94
CA ASP A 101 12.24 4.08 -0.61
C ASP A 101 10.70 4.02 -0.61
N VAL A 102 10.08 4.33 -1.75
CA VAL A 102 8.62 4.35 -1.93
C VAL A 102 8.13 2.98 -2.39
N PRO A 103 7.07 2.41 -1.77
CA PRO A 103 6.51 1.12 -2.19
C PRO A 103 6.16 1.07 -3.67
N LEU A 104 6.70 0.08 -4.39
CA LEU A 104 6.43 -0.18 -5.81
C LEU A 104 5.53 -1.39 -5.99
N LEU A 105 4.32 -1.19 -6.53
CA LEU A 105 3.40 -2.28 -6.85
C LEU A 105 3.99 -3.21 -7.93
N ASN A 106 3.70 -4.50 -7.82
CA ASN A 106 4.11 -5.51 -8.80
C ASN A 106 2.89 -6.00 -9.58
N MET A 107 2.68 -5.44 -10.78
CA MET A 107 1.54 -5.75 -11.66
C MET A 107 1.44 -7.24 -12.01
N VAL A 108 2.58 -7.91 -12.23
CA VAL A 108 2.61 -9.35 -12.58
C VAL A 108 2.07 -10.19 -11.44
N ARG A 109 2.60 -9.98 -10.22
CA ARG A 109 2.14 -10.68 -9.02
C ARG A 109 0.66 -10.40 -8.76
N LEU A 110 0.24 -9.13 -8.79
CA LEU A 110 -1.15 -8.74 -8.57
C LEU A 110 -2.10 -9.41 -9.56
N THR A 111 -1.72 -9.50 -10.83
CA THR A 111 -2.52 -10.13 -11.87
C THR A 111 -2.61 -11.64 -11.66
N VAL A 112 -1.47 -12.30 -11.39
CA VAL A 112 -1.41 -13.75 -11.16
C VAL A 112 -2.23 -14.13 -9.91
N ASP A 113 -2.08 -13.38 -8.82
CA ASP A 113 -2.83 -13.60 -7.57
C ASP A 113 -4.34 -13.33 -7.72
N SER A 114 -4.75 -12.58 -8.76
CA SER A 114 -6.16 -12.28 -9.06
C SER A 114 -6.84 -13.34 -9.93
N LEU A 115 -6.12 -14.38 -10.36
CA LEU A 115 -6.71 -15.45 -11.18
C LEU A 115 -7.74 -16.25 -10.37
N PRO A 116 -8.94 -16.50 -10.91
CA PRO A 116 -9.90 -17.41 -10.30
C PRO A 116 -9.30 -18.80 -10.03
N ASP A 117 -9.74 -19.44 -8.95
CA ASP A 117 -9.37 -20.83 -8.65
C ASP A 117 -9.78 -21.78 -9.78
N THR A 118 -10.84 -21.44 -10.51
CA THR A 118 -11.35 -22.18 -11.67
C THR A 118 -10.45 -22.13 -12.89
N SER A 119 -9.62 -21.10 -13.03
CA SER A 119 -8.69 -20.97 -14.15
C SER A 119 -7.64 -22.09 -14.07
N ARG A 120 -7.43 -22.87 -15.12
CA ARG A 120 -6.41 -23.93 -15.15
C ARG A 120 -5.50 -23.81 -16.36
N SER A 121 -6.05 -23.42 -17.50
CA SER A 121 -5.38 -23.36 -18.80
C SER A 121 -5.43 -21.93 -19.34
N ILE A 122 -4.30 -21.24 -19.27
CA ILE A 122 -4.20 -19.80 -19.51
C ILE A 122 -3.64 -19.53 -20.89
N ALA A 123 -4.40 -18.83 -21.74
CA ALA A 123 -3.88 -18.21 -22.95
C ALA A 123 -3.31 -16.83 -22.59
N LEU A 124 -1.98 -16.69 -22.66
CA LEU A 124 -1.27 -15.46 -22.31
C LEU A 124 -1.11 -14.56 -23.54
N ILE A 125 -1.65 -13.35 -23.47
CA ILE A 125 -1.48 -12.32 -24.50
C ILE A 125 -0.56 -11.25 -23.92
N ALA A 126 0.68 -11.20 -24.40
CA ALA A 126 1.66 -10.23 -23.94
C ALA A 126 2.59 -9.80 -25.08
N ALA A 127 3.28 -8.67 -24.89
CA ALA A 127 4.35 -8.29 -25.80
C ALA A 127 5.50 -9.30 -25.75
N ARG A 128 6.18 -9.51 -26.88
CA ARG A 128 7.28 -10.47 -27.01
C ARG A 128 8.32 -10.46 -25.87
N PRO A 129 8.87 -9.30 -25.43
CA PRO A 129 9.82 -9.30 -24.31
C PRO A 129 9.23 -9.79 -22.99
N THR A 130 7.92 -9.60 -22.76
CA THR A 130 7.23 -10.13 -21.58
C THR A 130 7.16 -11.65 -21.65
N VAL A 131 6.81 -12.21 -22.82
CA VAL A 131 6.76 -13.67 -23.02
C VAL A 131 8.15 -14.28 -22.88
N GLU A 132 9.16 -13.72 -23.54
CA GLU A 132 10.55 -14.21 -23.52
C GLU A 132 11.17 -14.17 -22.11
N SER A 133 10.82 -13.17 -21.30
CA SER A 133 11.31 -13.07 -19.93
C SER A 133 10.76 -14.16 -18.98
N GLY A 134 9.63 -14.78 -19.33
CA GLY A 134 8.99 -15.79 -18.50
C GLY A 134 8.29 -15.28 -17.22
N ILE A 135 8.21 -13.95 -17.00
CA ILE A 135 7.74 -13.38 -15.72
C ILE A 135 6.32 -13.81 -15.33
N TYR A 136 5.41 -13.93 -16.30
CA TYR A 136 4.06 -14.43 -16.06
C TYR A 136 4.05 -15.96 -15.95
N GLN A 137 4.75 -16.65 -16.85
CA GLN A 137 4.77 -18.11 -16.92
C GLN A 137 5.32 -18.73 -15.63
N GLU A 138 6.33 -18.11 -15.01
CA GLU A 138 6.86 -18.54 -13.73
C GLU A 138 5.84 -18.36 -12.58
N GLY A 139 5.15 -17.21 -12.52
CA GLY A 139 4.08 -16.99 -11.54
C GLY A 139 2.93 -17.98 -11.68
N LEU A 140 2.47 -18.19 -12.92
CA LEU A 140 1.40 -19.14 -13.25
C LEU A 140 1.78 -20.58 -12.88
N ARG A 141 3.02 -20.99 -13.19
CA ARG A 141 3.53 -22.33 -12.84
C ARG A 141 3.56 -22.55 -11.34
N ARG A 142 3.96 -21.56 -10.54
CA ARG A 142 3.94 -21.65 -9.06
C ARG A 142 2.54 -21.84 -8.49
N MET A 143 1.52 -21.29 -9.14
CA MET A 143 0.11 -21.50 -8.80
C MET A 143 -0.49 -22.78 -9.38
N GLY A 144 0.31 -23.64 -10.02
CA GLY A 144 -0.16 -24.87 -10.65
C GLY A 144 -1.03 -24.64 -11.90
N LYS A 145 -0.95 -23.45 -12.51
CA LYS A 145 -1.68 -23.10 -13.74
C LYS A 145 -0.83 -23.44 -14.97
N ARG A 146 -1.45 -23.97 -16.02
CA ARG A 146 -0.81 -24.32 -17.29
C ARG A 146 -0.94 -23.15 -18.26
N VAL A 147 0.17 -22.70 -18.86
CA VAL A 147 0.13 -21.76 -19.98
C VAL A 147 -0.05 -22.56 -21.27
N VAL A 148 -1.01 -22.16 -22.10
CA VAL A 148 -1.26 -22.81 -23.39
C VAL A 148 -0.19 -22.37 -24.38
N ASP A 149 0.42 -23.35 -25.06
CA ASP A 149 1.40 -23.09 -26.10
C ASP A 149 0.69 -22.69 -27.40
N LEU A 150 0.95 -21.47 -27.85
CA LEU A 150 0.29 -20.85 -28.99
C LEU A 150 1.34 -20.16 -29.85
N ASP A 151 1.55 -20.66 -31.07
CA ASP A 151 2.38 -19.99 -32.07
C ASP A 151 1.60 -18.82 -32.71
N TRP A 152 1.37 -17.78 -31.91
CA TRP A 152 0.53 -16.63 -32.26
C TRP A 152 1.20 -15.29 -31.97
N GLN A 153 2.46 -15.28 -31.53
CA GLN A 153 3.13 -14.05 -31.14
C GLN A 153 3.17 -13.03 -32.28
N GLY A 154 3.34 -13.47 -33.54
CA GLY A 154 3.25 -12.59 -34.70
C GLY A 154 1.88 -11.90 -34.84
N GLN A 155 0.79 -12.58 -34.53
CA GLN A 155 -0.57 -12.02 -34.53
C GLN A 155 -0.77 -11.02 -33.40
N VAL A 156 -0.26 -11.34 -32.20
CA VAL A 156 -0.29 -10.43 -31.04
C VAL A 156 0.53 -9.16 -31.33
N ASP A 157 1.73 -9.30 -31.90
CA ASP A 157 2.60 -8.17 -32.26
C ASP A 157 1.94 -7.27 -33.33
N GLN A 158 1.27 -7.84 -34.33
CA GLN A 158 0.49 -7.08 -35.31
C GLN A 158 -0.66 -6.31 -34.65
N LEU A 159 -1.39 -6.94 -33.73
CA LEU A 159 -2.48 -6.30 -33.02
C LEU A 159 -1.98 -5.14 -32.13
N ILE A 160 -0.88 -5.35 -31.40
CA ILE A 160 -0.20 -4.29 -30.63
C ILE A 160 0.29 -3.17 -31.57
N GLY A 161 0.89 -3.50 -32.72
CA GLY A 161 1.35 -2.52 -33.71
C GLY A 161 0.21 -1.63 -34.22
N SER A 162 -0.97 -2.21 -34.44
CA SER A 162 -2.15 -1.47 -34.89
C SER A 162 -2.66 -0.44 -33.86
N THR A 163 -2.28 -0.56 -32.57
CA THR A 163 -2.65 0.43 -31.53
C THR A 163 -1.87 1.73 -31.67
N ARG A 164 -0.79 1.74 -32.46
CA ARG A 164 0.11 2.88 -32.64
C ARG A 164 -0.26 3.74 -33.86
N GLY A 165 -1.13 3.25 -34.76
CA GLY A 165 -1.61 3.93 -35.96
C GLY A 165 -3.07 4.42 -35.90
N SER A 166 -3.72 4.61 -37.05
CA SER A 166 -5.15 4.90 -37.15
C SER A 166 -5.96 3.69 -36.71
N ARG A 167 -6.79 3.86 -35.67
CA ARG A 167 -7.55 2.78 -35.02
C ARG A 167 -8.73 2.35 -35.90
N ASP A 168 -8.52 1.39 -36.78
CA ASP A 168 -9.63 0.72 -37.45
C ASP A 168 -10.29 -0.30 -36.51
N ALA A 169 -11.47 0.07 -36.01
CA ALA A 169 -12.23 -0.77 -35.08
C ALA A 169 -12.66 -2.12 -35.67
N ALA A 170 -12.71 -2.27 -37.01
CA ALA A 170 -13.00 -3.56 -37.65
C ALA A 170 -11.79 -4.50 -37.58
N VAL A 171 -10.58 -3.99 -37.85
CA VAL A 171 -9.32 -4.74 -37.77
C VAL A 171 -9.05 -5.21 -36.33
N PHE A 172 -9.30 -4.34 -35.35
CA PHE A 172 -9.18 -4.72 -33.93
C PHE A 172 -10.17 -5.83 -33.55
N ARG A 173 -11.43 -5.71 -33.96
CA ARG A 173 -12.46 -6.72 -33.67
C ARG A 173 -12.14 -8.06 -34.28
N SER A 174 -11.73 -8.10 -35.55
CA SER A 174 -11.36 -9.35 -36.22
C SER A 174 -10.10 -9.97 -35.62
N GLY A 175 -9.08 -9.14 -35.31
CA GLY A 175 -7.86 -9.59 -34.65
C GLY A 175 -8.13 -10.24 -33.29
N TRP A 176 -8.95 -9.59 -32.45
CA TRP A 176 -9.38 -10.13 -31.17
C TRP A 176 -10.20 -11.41 -31.28
N ALA A 177 -11.20 -11.45 -32.18
CA ALA A 177 -12.02 -12.63 -32.40
C ALA A 177 -11.17 -13.84 -32.80
N SER A 178 -10.18 -13.64 -33.67
CA SER A 178 -9.26 -14.69 -34.09
C SER A 178 -8.36 -15.17 -32.93
N LEU A 179 -7.86 -14.28 -32.07
CA LEU A 179 -7.11 -14.70 -30.88
C LEU A 179 -7.98 -15.52 -29.93
N VAL A 180 -9.20 -15.06 -29.65
CA VAL A 180 -10.15 -15.78 -28.79
C VAL A 180 -10.45 -17.17 -29.33
N GLU A 181 -10.75 -17.30 -30.62
CA GLU A 181 -11.04 -18.58 -31.26
C GLU A 181 -9.87 -19.55 -31.13
N ARG A 182 -8.64 -19.08 -31.42
CA ARG A 182 -7.43 -19.90 -31.30
C ARG A 182 -7.15 -20.32 -29.86
N ALA A 183 -7.36 -19.43 -28.88
CA ALA A 183 -7.22 -19.76 -27.47
C ALA A 183 -8.21 -20.86 -27.04
N ALA A 184 -9.47 -20.75 -27.47
CA ALA A 184 -10.50 -21.74 -27.19
C ALA A 184 -10.19 -23.10 -27.84
N LEU A 185 -9.79 -23.12 -29.13
CA LEU A 185 -9.41 -24.35 -29.84
C LEU A 185 -8.19 -25.05 -29.20
N ALA A 186 -7.28 -24.29 -28.62
CA ALA A 186 -6.12 -24.82 -27.90
C ALA A 186 -6.44 -25.25 -26.45
N GLY A 187 -7.72 -25.18 -26.04
CA GLY A 187 -8.20 -25.62 -24.74
C GLY A 187 -7.82 -24.69 -23.59
N ALA A 188 -7.68 -23.39 -23.85
CA ALA A 188 -7.65 -22.40 -22.77
C ALA A 188 -9.04 -22.27 -22.14
N ASP A 189 -9.08 -22.06 -20.83
CA ASP A 189 -10.30 -21.67 -20.09
C ASP A 189 -10.27 -20.19 -19.70
N THR A 190 -9.08 -19.57 -19.72
CA THR A 190 -8.85 -18.20 -19.31
C THR A 190 -7.93 -17.51 -20.29
N MET A 191 -8.27 -16.30 -20.71
CA MET A 191 -7.43 -15.41 -21.49
C MET A 191 -6.87 -14.31 -20.59
N LEU A 192 -5.55 -14.27 -20.42
CA LEU A 192 -4.85 -13.28 -19.60
C LEU A 192 -4.23 -12.21 -20.52
N ILE A 193 -4.75 -10.99 -20.45
CA ILE A 193 -4.26 -9.84 -21.21
C ILE A 193 -3.19 -9.13 -20.38
N ALA A 194 -1.92 -9.32 -20.77
CA ALA A 194 -0.73 -8.75 -20.16
C ALA A 194 -0.01 -7.77 -21.12
N CYS A 195 -0.77 -6.91 -21.78
CA CYS A 195 -0.24 -5.79 -22.58
C CYS A 195 -1.13 -4.57 -22.43
N MET A 196 -0.57 -3.45 -21.93
CA MET A 196 -1.34 -2.23 -21.65
C MET A 196 -1.91 -1.59 -22.92
N ASP A 197 -1.21 -1.70 -24.06
CA ASP A 197 -1.72 -1.24 -25.36
C ASP A 197 -3.01 -1.97 -25.77
N LEU A 198 -3.15 -3.24 -25.37
CA LEU A 198 -4.33 -4.05 -25.66
C LEU A 198 -5.44 -3.86 -24.61
N SER A 199 -5.09 -3.73 -23.34
CA SER A 199 -6.01 -3.37 -22.25
C SER A 199 -6.74 -2.06 -22.54
N ALA A 200 -6.04 -1.09 -23.11
CA ALA A 200 -6.59 0.23 -23.48
C ALA A 200 -7.68 0.20 -24.58
N ILE A 201 -7.78 -0.88 -25.34
CA ILE A 201 -8.69 -1.00 -26.50
C ILE A 201 -9.51 -2.28 -26.36
N LYS A 202 -9.78 -2.70 -25.12
CA LYS A 202 -10.61 -3.88 -24.84
C LYS A 202 -11.98 -3.68 -25.49
N VAL A 203 -12.25 -4.45 -26.52
CA VAL A 203 -13.58 -4.57 -27.11
C VAL A 203 -14.36 -5.57 -26.25
N HIS A 204 -15.69 -5.49 -26.22
CA HIS A 204 -16.49 -6.61 -25.70
C HIS A 204 -16.17 -7.85 -26.54
N LEU A 205 -15.39 -8.75 -25.96
CA LEU A 205 -15.06 -10.05 -26.51
C LEU A 205 -16.28 -10.93 -26.26
N ASP A 206 -16.97 -11.32 -27.32
CA ASP A 206 -18.01 -12.33 -27.23
C ASP A 206 -17.33 -13.69 -27.07
N THR A 207 -17.18 -14.15 -25.83
CA THR A 207 -16.40 -15.34 -25.50
C THR A 207 -16.87 -16.01 -24.23
N GLU A 208 -16.81 -17.35 -24.23
CA GLU A 208 -17.00 -18.18 -23.04
C GLU A 208 -15.73 -18.26 -22.17
N LEU A 209 -14.59 -17.74 -22.66
CA LEU A 209 -13.34 -17.72 -21.90
C LEU A 209 -13.43 -16.70 -20.76
N GLN A 210 -12.88 -17.06 -19.60
CA GLN A 210 -12.68 -16.07 -18.53
C GLN A 210 -11.62 -15.07 -19.01
N VAL A 211 -11.92 -13.78 -19.02
CA VAL A 211 -10.97 -12.74 -19.42
C VAL A 211 -10.44 -12.03 -18.19
N LEU A 212 -9.13 -12.12 -17.94
CA LEU A 212 -8.45 -11.35 -16.91
C LEU A 212 -7.50 -10.33 -17.55
N ASP A 213 -7.69 -9.05 -17.22
CA ASP A 213 -6.86 -7.97 -17.73
C ASP A 213 -5.92 -7.45 -16.63
N ALA A 214 -4.62 -7.43 -16.92
CA ALA A 214 -3.60 -7.00 -15.98
C ALA A 214 -3.70 -5.49 -15.64
N GLY A 215 -4.13 -4.66 -16.60
CA GLY A 215 -4.39 -3.23 -16.40
C GLY A 215 -5.55 -2.99 -15.44
N GLU A 216 -6.65 -3.73 -15.59
CA GLU A 216 -7.78 -3.70 -14.66
C GLU A 216 -7.38 -4.17 -13.25
N CYS A 217 -6.56 -5.23 -13.15
CA CYS A 217 -6.04 -5.71 -11.87
C CYS A 217 -5.19 -4.65 -11.17
N LEU A 218 -4.29 -3.99 -11.91
CA LEU A 218 -3.44 -2.93 -11.36
C LEU A 218 -4.26 -1.71 -10.93
N ALA A 219 -5.23 -1.27 -11.74
CA ALA A 219 -6.10 -0.14 -11.41
C ALA A 219 -6.93 -0.42 -10.13
N ARG A 220 -7.47 -1.63 -10.01
CA ARG A 220 -8.21 -2.08 -8.82
C ARG A 220 -7.35 -2.02 -7.57
N GLU A 221 -6.12 -2.54 -7.64
CA GLU A 221 -5.19 -2.53 -6.51
C GLU A 221 -4.75 -1.11 -6.14
N ILE A 222 -4.48 -0.24 -7.12
CA ILE A 222 -4.13 1.16 -6.86
C ILE A 222 -5.21 1.83 -6.01
N VAL A 223 -6.48 1.69 -6.38
CA VAL A 223 -7.59 2.29 -5.64
C VAL A 223 -7.78 1.62 -4.28
N GLY A 224 -7.69 0.29 -4.20
CA GLY A 224 -7.81 -0.45 -2.92
C GLY A 224 -6.70 -0.09 -1.93
N ARG A 225 -5.45 0.06 -2.42
CA ARG A 225 -4.30 0.49 -1.64
C ARG A 225 -4.47 1.93 -1.16
N TRP A 226 -4.90 2.82 -2.05
CA TRP A 226 -5.19 4.20 -1.71
C TRP A 226 -6.31 4.32 -0.66
N LEU A 227 -7.39 3.56 -0.81
CA LEU A 227 -8.47 3.50 0.20
C LEU A 227 -7.95 2.97 1.53
N SER A 228 -7.08 1.97 1.52
CA SER A 228 -6.48 1.41 2.74
C SER A 228 -5.60 2.44 3.46
N LEU A 229 -4.78 3.20 2.73
CA LEU A 229 -3.98 4.30 3.27
C LEU A 229 -4.88 5.44 3.77
N ARG A 230 -5.91 5.78 3.01
CA ARG A 230 -6.89 6.80 3.37
C ARG A 230 -7.71 6.38 4.59
N ALA A 231 -8.05 5.11 4.75
CA ALA A 231 -8.81 4.58 5.87
C ALA A 231 -7.94 4.43 7.12
N HIS A 232 -6.66 4.05 6.96
CA HIS A 232 -5.67 4.15 8.02
C HIS A 232 -5.58 5.61 8.49
N ASP A 233 -5.44 6.56 7.56
CA ASP A 233 -5.41 7.98 7.88
C ASP A 233 -6.75 8.48 8.43
N ALA A 234 -7.90 7.98 7.98
CA ALA A 234 -9.24 8.41 8.40
C ALA A 234 -9.66 7.81 9.75
N GLY A 235 -9.29 6.57 10.03
CA GLY A 235 -9.39 5.93 11.35
C GLY A 235 -8.44 6.57 12.37
N LEU A 236 -7.38 7.23 11.89
CA LEU A 236 -6.56 8.17 12.64
C LEU A 236 -7.09 9.63 12.59
N ALA A 237 -7.95 10.02 11.64
CA ALA A 237 -8.32 11.42 11.35
C ALA A 237 -9.49 11.97 12.16
N VAL A 238 -10.26 11.14 12.85
CA VAL A 238 -11.07 11.66 13.97
C VAL A 238 -10.12 11.75 15.15
N PHE A 239 -9.42 12.88 15.25
CA PHE A 239 -8.65 13.17 16.45
C PHE A 239 -9.64 13.32 17.60
N HIS A 240 -9.46 12.49 18.61
CA HIS A 240 -10.29 12.52 19.79
C HIS A 240 -9.70 13.55 20.73
N GLU A 241 -10.45 14.63 20.94
CA GLU A 241 -10.13 15.63 21.94
C GLU A 241 -11.08 15.51 23.14
N ARG A 242 -10.51 15.49 24.34
CA ARG A 242 -11.25 15.61 25.60
C ARG A 242 -10.70 16.81 26.36
N ARG A 243 -11.57 17.58 27.01
CA ARG A 243 -11.18 18.73 27.85
C ARG A 243 -11.66 18.55 29.28
N ARG A 244 -10.84 19.02 30.22
CA ARG A 244 -11.14 19.05 31.66
C ARG A 244 -10.56 20.33 32.26
N GLY A 245 -11.37 21.37 32.31
CA GLY A 245 -10.89 22.71 32.68
C GLY A 245 -9.84 23.22 31.69
N ARG A 246 -8.69 23.66 32.19
CA ARG A 246 -7.53 24.09 31.37
C ARG A 246 -6.79 22.96 30.66
N PHE A 247 -7.07 21.71 31.04
CA PHE A 247 -6.38 20.55 30.48
C PHE A 247 -7.07 19.99 29.25
N LYS A 248 -6.27 19.46 28.32
CA LYS A 248 -6.73 18.85 27.05
C LYS A 248 -5.98 17.53 26.82
N VAL A 249 -6.69 16.46 26.45
CA VAL A 249 -6.09 15.26 25.84
C VAL A 249 -6.47 15.24 24.37
N THR A 250 -5.51 15.04 23.48
CA THR A 250 -5.75 14.94 22.03
C THR A 250 -4.96 13.79 21.41
N THR A 251 -5.54 13.16 20.38
CA THR A 251 -4.84 12.20 19.52
C THR A 251 -4.33 12.81 18.21
N ASP A 252 -4.38 14.14 18.06
CA ASP A 252 -3.82 14.85 16.91
C ASP A 252 -2.27 14.82 16.92
N PRO A 253 -1.63 14.08 16.00
CA PRO A 253 -0.18 13.96 15.98
C PRO A 253 0.52 15.29 15.68
N LYS A 254 -0.17 16.26 15.06
CA LYS A 254 0.40 17.59 14.77
C LYS A 254 0.59 18.45 16.00
N GLN A 255 -0.13 18.15 17.08
CA GLN A 255 -0.03 18.89 18.34
C GLN A 255 1.06 18.31 19.25
N LEU A 256 1.53 17.08 18.98
CA LEU A 256 2.54 16.42 19.81
C LEU A 256 3.90 17.10 19.70
N ASP A 257 4.46 17.43 20.86
CA ASP A 257 5.83 17.92 20.98
C ASP A 257 6.79 16.72 21.11
N ALA A 258 7.28 16.25 19.97
CA ALA A 258 8.23 15.13 19.89
C ALA A 258 9.52 15.38 20.70
N GLN A 259 9.94 16.64 20.86
CA GLN A 259 11.13 16.99 21.63
C GLN A 259 10.88 16.82 23.13
N SER A 260 9.74 17.31 23.62
CA SER A 260 9.33 17.14 25.03
C SER A 260 9.04 15.67 25.38
N ILE A 261 8.44 14.92 24.45
CA ILE A 261 8.24 13.47 24.60
C ILE A 261 9.58 12.75 24.73
N HIS A 262 10.52 12.99 23.81
CA HIS A 262 11.85 12.41 23.89
C HIS A 262 12.56 12.78 25.20
N ALA A 263 12.51 14.05 25.62
CA ALA A 263 13.16 14.52 26.84
C ALA A 263 12.64 13.79 28.10
N SER A 264 11.38 13.39 28.10
CA SER A 264 10.76 12.61 29.17
C SER A 264 11.11 11.12 29.07
N LEU A 265 10.96 10.51 27.88
CA LEU A 265 11.19 9.08 27.67
C LEU A 265 12.65 8.66 27.87
N THR A 266 13.61 9.47 27.41
CA THR A 266 15.04 9.14 27.51
C THR A 266 15.54 9.08 28.97
N ARG A 267 14.74 9.57 29.93
CA ARG A 267 15.01 9.53 31.37
C ARG A 267 14.11 8.54 32.13
N SER A 268 13.15 7.90 31.46
CA SER A 268 12.24 6.95 32.10
C SER A 268 12.96 5.62 32.33
N TYR A 269 12.51 4.83 33.31
CA TYR A 269 13.12 3.54 33.60
C TYR A 269 12.94 2.50 32.48
N TRP A 270 11.96 2.71 31.57
CA TRP A 270 11.61 1.77 30.51
C TRP A 270 12.18 2.15 29.13
N ALA A 271 12.62 3.39 28.93
CA ALA A 271 13.16 3.88 27.66
C ALA A 271 14.45 4.72 27.85
N GLU A 272 15.19 4.48 28.93
CA GLU A 272 16.41 5.20 29.25
C GLU A 272 17.42 5.17 28.07
N GLY A 273 17.82 6.36 27.62
CA GLY A 273 18.76 6.51 26.50
C GLY A 273 18.18 6.33 25.09
N ILE A 274 16.85 6.17 24.92
CA ILE A 274 16.22 6.11 23.59
C ILE A 274 16.59 7.36 22.76
N SER A 275 16.90 7.17 21.47
CA SER A 275 17.28 8.25 20.58
C SER A 275 16.07 9.04 20.05
N LYS A 276 16.29 10.30 19.66
CA LYS A 276 15.26 11.15 19.03
C LYS A 276 14.65 10.49 17.79
N ASP A 277 15.47 9.87 16.94
CA ASP A 277 14.99 9.23 15.71
C ASP A 277 14.12 8.00 15.98
N LEU A 278 14.41 7.25 17.04
CA LEU A 278 13.57 6.14 17.47
C LEU A 278 12.23 6.64 18.00
N VAL A 279 12.23 7.69 18.82
CA VAL A 279 10.99 8.32 19.30
C VAL A 279 10.16 8.81 18.12
N ALA A 280 10.74 9.60 17.21
CA ALA A 280 10.03 10.15 16.05
C ALA A 280 9.37 9.05 15.20
N ARG A 281 10.10 7.97 14.88
CA ARG A 281 9.55 6.80 14.16
C ARG A 281 8.45 6.09 14.95
N SER A 282 8.57 5.98 16.27
CA SER A 282 7.56 5.33 17.11
C SER A 282 6.24 6.10 17.16
N LEU A 283 6.31 7.45 17.18
CA LEU A 283 5.14 8.32 17.18
C LEU A 283 4.34 8.20 15.87
N GLN A 284 5.03 8.06 14.74
CA GLN A 284 4.39 7.93 13.41
C GLN A 284 3.61 6.62 13.22
N ARG A 285 3.88 5.58 14.02
CA ARG A 285 3.34 4.22 13.83
C ARG A 285 2.50 3.73 15.00
N SER A 286 2.10 4.64 15.89
CA SER A 286 1.33 4.32 17.09
C SER A 286 0.18 5.31 17.26
N LEU A 287 -0.91 4.88 17.90
CA LEU A 287 -1.93 5.79 18.38
C LEU A 287 -1.40 6.51 19.61
N CYS A 288 -1.23 7.83 19.52
CA CYS A 288 -0.60 8.65 20.53
C CYS A 288 -1.60 9.61 21.18
N PHE A 289 -1.46 9.83 22.48
CA PHE A 289 -2.29 10.74 23.26
C PHE A 289 -1.38 11.77 23.91
N GLY A 290 -1.54 13.05 23.54
CA GLY A 290 -0.87 14.16 24.20
C GLY A 290 -1.78 14.77 25.26
N LEU A 291 -1.28 14.93 26.48
CA LEU A 291 -1.95 15.68 27.55
C LEU A 291 -1.32 17.08 27.64
N PHE A 292 -2.14 18.11 27.59
CA PHE A 292 -1.75 19.51 27.58
C PHE A 292 -2.36 20.27 28.76
N ASP A 293 -1.59 21.20 29.31
CA ASP A 293 -2.10 22.35 30.07
C ASP A 293 -1.99 23.56 29.15
N GLU A 294 -3.14 24.07 28.68
CA GLU A 294 -3.21 25.04 27.58
C GLU A 294 -2.42 24.56 26.34
N ASP A 295 -1.29 25.20 26.02
CA ASP A 295 -0.44 24.89 24.88
C ASP A 295 0.80 24.04 25.24
N ARG A 296 1.07 23.85 26.54
CA ARG A 296 2.24 23.07 26.99
C ARG A 296 1.87 21.60 27.12
N GLN A 297 2.61 20.72 26.45
CA GLN A 297 2.46 19.27 26.66
C GLN A 297 3.04 18.87 28.03
N VAL A 298 2.17 18.31 28.89
CA VAL A 298 2.48 17.94 30.29
C VAL A 298 2.33 16.45 30.55
N GLY A 299 1.88 15.67 29.57
CA GLY A 299 1.84 14.21 29.64
C GLY A 299 1.68 13.56 28.28
N PHE A 300 1.82 12.24 28.26
CA PHE A 300 1.79 11.44 27.05
C PHE A 300 1.41 10.00 27.35
N ALA A 301 0.75 9.35 26.39
CA ALA A 301 0.56 7.91 26.37
C ALA A 301 0.61 7.41 24.93
N ARG A 302 1.07 6.17 24.71
CA ARG A 302 1.19 5.56 23.39
C ARG A 302 0.58 4.18 23.36
N VAL A 303 -0.13 3.87 22.28
CA VAL A 303 -0.71 2.55 22.04
C VAL A 303 -0.19 2.01 20.71
N ILE A 304 0.53 0.89 20.76
CA ILE A 304 0.87 0.11 19.56
C ILE A 304 -0.33 -0.78 19.26
N THR A 305 -0.96 -0.61 18.10
CA THR A 305 -2.21 -1.31 17.78
C THR A 305 -2.37 -1.51 16.28
N ASP A 306 -3.07 -2.57 15.91
CA ASP A 306 -3.60 -2.80 14.55
C ASP A 306 -5.03 -2.28 14.38
N HIS A 307 -5.59 -1.66 15.43
CA HIS A 307 -6.97 -1.18 15.54
C HIS A 307 -8.06 -2.24 15.34
N ALA A 308 -7.70 -3.53 15.38
CA ALA A 308 -8.60 -4.63 15.06
C ALA A 308 -8.54 -5.76 16.07
N THR A 309 -7.35 -6.28 16.38
CA THR A 309 -7.19 -7.52 17.14
C THR A 309 -6.33 -7.37 18.39
N PHE A 310 -5.41 -6.40 18.42
CA PHE A 310 -4.44 -6.29 19.49
C PHE A 310 -4.03 -4.84 19.77
N ALA A 311 -3.86 -4.51 21.05
CA ALA A 311 -3.31 -3.24 21.51
C ALA A 311 -2.31 -3.43 22.66
N TYR A 312 -1.26 -2.62 22.67
CA TYR A 312 -0.27 -2.53 23.76
C TYR A 312 -0.12 -1.08 24.22
N LEU A 313 -0.54 -0.78 25.45
CA LEU A 313 -0.37 0.53 26.10
C LEU A 313 1.03 0.63 26.69
N CYS A 314 1.74 1.70 26.31
CA CYS A 314 3.12 1.97 26.70
C CYS A 314 3.38 3.47 26.82
N ASP A 315 4.57 3.83 27.32
CA ASP A 315 5.07 5.21 27.38
C ASP A 315 4.15 6.20 28.07
N VAL A 316 3.45 5.76 29.13
CA VAL A 316 2.53 6.60 29.89
C VAL A 316 3.31 7.45 30.90
N TYR A 317 3.22 8.77 30.79
CA TYR A 317 3.76 9.68 31.80
C TYR A 317 2.94 10.97 31.94
N VAL A 318 3.06 11.59 33.11
CA VAL A 318 2.67 12.98 33.39
C VAL A 318 3.86 13.63 34.09
N LEU A 319 4.19 14.87 33.74
CA LEU A 319 5.28 15.62 34.37
C LEU A 319 5.06 15.73 35.89
N GLU A 320 6.13 15.64 36.67
CA GLU A 320 6.10 15.53 38.13
C GLU A 320 5.34 16.69 38.79
N GLU A 321 5.51 17.92 38.28
CA GLU A 321 4.81 19.12 38.75
C GLU A 321 3.28 19.08 38.58
N TYR A 322 2.75 18.11 37.83
CA TYR A 322 1.31 17.88 37.60
C TYR A 322 0.76 16.63 38.33
N HIS A 323 1.57 15.95 39.15
CA HIS A 323 1.14 14.79 39.92
C HIS A 323 0.10 15.17 40.99
N GLY A 324 -0.66 14.18 41.47
CA GLY A 324 -1.72 14.38 42.47
C GLY A 324 -3.03 15.02 41.96
N GLN A 325 -3.06 15.50 40.71
CA GLN A 325 -4.24 16.17 40.11
C GLN A 325 -5.19 15.21 39.35
N GLY A 326 -4.98 13.90 39.49
CA GLY A 326 -5.79 12.87 38.78
C GLY A 326 -5.63 12.88 37.25
N LEU A 327 -4.59 13.53 36.72
CA LEU A 327 -4.36 13.66 35.28
C LEU A 327 -3.92 12.35 34.63
N GLY A 328 -3.10 11.55 35.32
CA GLY A 328 -2.71 10.21 34.81
C GLY A 328 -3.92 9.28 34.68
N THR A 329 -4.86 9.32 35.62
CA THR A 329 -6.13 8.60 35.52
C THR A 329 -6.96 9.06 34.33
N TRP A 330 -7.09 10.38 34.14
CA TRP A 330 -7.85 10.91 33.03
C TRP A 330 -7.22 10.59 31.66
N LEU A 331 -5.89 10.60 31.57
CA LEU A 331 -5.17 10.22 30.35
C LEU A 331 -5.41 8.75 29.99
N VAL A 332 -5.32 7.83 30.96
CA VAL A 332 -5.59 6.40 30.72
C VAL A 332 -7.07 6.14 30.44
N GLU A 333 -7.98 6.91 31.05
CA GLU A 333 -9.41 6.86 30.69
C GLU A 333 -9.63 7.23 29.22
N ALA A 334 -9.02 8.33 28.75
CA ALA A 334 -9.10 8.73 27.35
C ALA A 334 -8.55 7.67 26.39
N VAL A 335 -7.52 6.93 26.80
CA VAL A 335 -7.02 5.75 26.06
C VAL A 335 -8.07 4.64 26.04
N ALA A 336 -8.57 4.21 27.21
CA ALA A 336 -9.46 3.07 27.33
C ALA A 336 -10.81 3.28 26.60
N GLU A 337 -11.30 4.52 26.57
CA GLU A 337 -12.56 4.89 25.91
C GLU A 337 -12.40 5.16 24.40
N HIS A 338 -11.18 5.11 23.86
CA HIS A 338 -10.96 5.41 22.45
C HIS A 338 -11.70 4.40 21.55
N PRO A 339 -12.57 4.83 20.62
CA PRO A 339 -13.44 3.93 19.86
C PRO A 339 -12.69 2.84 19.07
N SER A 340 -11.52 3.17 18.52
CA SER A 340 -10.69 2.21 17.78
C SER A 340 -10.06 1.12 18.65
N LEU A 341 -10.13 1.24 19.98
CA LEU A 341 -9.63 0.23 20.92
C LEU A 341 -10.75 -0.60 21.56
N ALA A 342 -12.02 -0.20 21.42
CA ALA A 342 -13.14 -0.80 22.12
C ALA A 342 -13.37 -2.30 21.82
N LYS A 343 -12.95 -2.77 20.64
CA LYS A 343 -13.19 -4.15 20.16
C LYS A 343 -11.93 -4.98 19.97
N VAL A 344 -10.76 -4.48 20.39
CA VAL A 344 -9.54 -5.27 20.26
C VAL A 344 -9.64 -6.52 21.14
N ARG A 345 -9.34 -7.68 20.56
CA ARG A 345 -9.43 -8.96 21.27
C ARG A 345 -8.50 -9.04 22.48
N ARG A 346 -7.37 -8.33 22.44
CA ARG A 346 -6.38 -8.31 23.52
C ARG A 346 -5.75 -6.94 23.67
N PHE A 347 -5.94 -6.33 24.85
CA PHE A 347 -5.29 -5.07 25.23
C PHE A 347 -4.37 -5.33 26.43
N VAL A 348 -3.07 -5.14 26.25
CA VAL A 348 -2.05 -5.44 27.27
C VAL A 348 -1.21 -4.22 27.60
N LEU A 349 -0.55 -4.28 28.76
CA LEU A 349 0.50 -3.35 29.18
C LEU A 349 1.52 -4.11 30.02
N ALA A 350 2.72 -3.57 30.12
CA ALA A 350 3.75 -4.02 31.04
C ALA A 350 4.20 -2.81 31.86
N THR A 351 4.11 -2.91 33.19
CA THR A 351 4.45 -1.81 34.09
C THR A 351 5.15 -2.33 35.33
N ARG A 352 6.13 -1.57 35.84
CA ARG A 352 6.76 -1.84 37.14
C ARG A 352 5.92 -1.32 38.31
N ASP A 353 5.11 -0.29 38.07
CA ASP A 353 4.34 0.45 39.07
C ASP A 353 2.94 0.82 38.56
N ALA A 354 2.16 1.58 39.34
CA ALA A 354 0.83 2.07 38.98
C ALA A 354 -0.23 0.99 38.61
N HIS A 355 -0.05 -0.28 39.01
CA HIS A 355 -1.05 -1.35 38.79
C HIS A 355 -2.48 -0.96 39.21
N GLY A 356 -2.62 -0.29 40.36
CA GLY A 356 -3.92 0.19 40.86
C GLY A 356 -4.57 1.28 40.00
N LEU A 357 -3.81 2.01 39.19
CA LEU A 357 -4.34 2.93 38.18
C LEU A 357 -5.02 2.16 37.06
N TYR A 358 -4.30 1.21 36.47
CA TYR A 358 -4.76 0.44 35.32
C TYR A 358 -5.92 -0.50 35.66
N ALA A 359 -5.94 -1.04 36.88
CA ALA A 359 -7.04 -1.88 37.36
C ALA A 359 -8.41 -1.18 37.30
N LYS A 360 -8.46 0.15 37.43
CA LYS A 360 -9.70 0.95 37.30
C LYS A 360 -10.32 0.88 35.91
N PHE A 361 -9.52 0.54 34.89
CA PHE A 361 -9.92 0.49 33.49
C PHE A 361 -10.02 -0.95 32.96
N GLY A 362 -10.15 -1.92 33.87
CA GLY A 362 -10.36 -3.33 33.51
C GLY A 362 -9.10 -4.12 33.20
N PHE A 363 -7.91 -3.52 33.32
CA PHE A 363 -6.66 -4.29 33.25
C PHE A 363 -6.56 -5.22 34.45
N THR A 364 -6.29 -6.49 34.19
CA THR A 364 -6.07 -7.52 35.21
C THR A 364 -4.68 -8.11 35.03
N PRO A 365 -4.09 -8.72 36.08
CA PRO A 365 -2.94 -9.60 35.88
C PRO A 365 -3.25 -10.64 34.79
N LEU A 366 -2.24 -11.03 34.02
CA LEU A 366 -2.41 -12.04 32.98
C LEU A 366 -3.02 -13.32 33.58
N GLN A 367 -4.12 -13.80 32.99
CA GLN A 367 -4.81 -15.01 33.47
C GLN A 367 -3.95 -16.27 33.35
N ALA A 368 -3.09 -16.32 32.33
CA ALA A 368 -2.14 -17.40 32.07
C ALA A 368 -0.79 -16.78 31.68
N PRO A 369 -0.01 -16.28 32.67
CA PRO A 369 1.23 -15.55 32.40
C PRO A 369 2.29 -16.43 31.73
N ASP A 370 2.25 -17.74 31.97
CA ASP A 370 3.09 -18.78 31.35
C ASP A 370 2.95 -18.86 29.82
N ARG A 371 1.87 -18.31 29.25
CA ARG A 371 1.64 -18.26 27.79
C ARG A 371 2.29 -17.08 27.10
N PHE A 372 2.80 -16.11 27.85
CA PHE A 372 3.50 -14.95 27.29
C PHE A 372 5.00 -15.21 27.31
N MET A 373 5.62 -15.11 26.14
CA MET A 373 7.06 -15.19 25.97
C MET A 373 7.57 -13.86 25.42
N GLU A 374 8.74 -13.42 25.86
CA GLU A 374 9.34 -12.19 25.39
C GLU A 374 10.83 -12.36 25.07
N ILE A 375 11.30 -11.54 24.12
CA ILE A 375 12.72 -11.27 23.94
C ILE A 375 12.95 -9.87 24.50
N PHE A 376 13.41 -9.79 25.73
CA PHE A 376 13.60 -8.52 26.43
C PHE A 376 15.06 -8.09 26.43
N ARG A 377 15.36 -6.92 25.87
CA ARG A 377 16.70 -6.32 25.79
C ARG A 377 16.72 -4.96 26.50
N PRO A 378 16.71 -4.92 27.85
CA PRO A 378 16.50 -3.68 28.62
C PRO A 378 17.56 -2.60 28.41
N GLN A 379 18.74 -2.96 27.90
CA GLN A 379 19.87 -2.02 27.72
C GLN A 379 20.12 -1.67 26.24
N VAL A 380 19.21 -2.02 25.33
CA VAL A 380 19.42 -1.89 23.88
C VAL A 380 19.71 -0.45 23.43
N TYR A 381 19.24 0.56 24.17
CA TYR A 381 19.48 1.97 23.87
C TYR A 381 20.77 2.53 24.50
N LYS A 382 21.37 1.84 25.48
CA LYS A 382 22.61 2.28 26.15
C LYS A 382 23.88 1.81 25.44
N SER A 383 23.78 0.75 24.66
CA SER A 383 24.86 0.25 23.80
C SER A 383 25.06 1.20 22.63
N LYS A 384 26.22 1.88 22.59
CA LYS A 384 26.71 2.57 21.39
C LYS A 384 26.99 1.50 20.33
N GLY A 385 26.08 1.36 19.36
CA GLY A 385 26.30 0.65 18.11
C GLY A 385 26.93 1.58 17.09
#